data_AF-A0A1L9UF78-F1
#
_entry.id   AF-A0A1L9UF78-F1
#
_cell.length_a   1.000
_cell.length_b   1.000
_cell.length_c   1.000
_cell.angle_alpha   90.00
_cell.angle_beta   90.00
_cell.angle_gamma   90.00
#
_symmetry.space_group_name_H-M   'P 1'
#
loop_
_entity.id
_entity.type
_entity.pdbx_description
1 polymer ?
#
loop_
_entity_poly.entity_id
_entity_poly.type
_entity_poly.pdbx_seq_one_letter_code
_entity_poly.pdbx_strand_id
1 'polypeptide(L)'
;MARRSTPKSRTGCTTCNIPFKVPGGRVDRQLLHFYCVEAASSLSSFSDPDFWSRLLLQRCHHQPVIRNALVTLSAIYRDYMFKDDVVINSDRPSPQHLQLIARSHKQLRMHLYSPEASTEVALICSVIFYAYEALLGNATQAIRHLDQGLILLQRCQAITAVHSATDDILLRLTALLATLDVQASTYNFNRRPRLSLVSPLEKSGHVPIIPDRSTLADARAALTKLQNWMLHHLASSQPYKKLGLQAMPATILIERHQLYEQLTKYLEAVSAGSTDSPGASSGDYLLLRLQARIFRTVLAEDIPFLQSQDCSFLGHCLEDVSALLETLSPHSTTKDAASAQRTFTLSTQIIAALFYICVKSTHPSTVEAALSLLQHTKLPRRDGIWDARAVEAVVHGIRQSSKLPGWRIGGKEAAGYRLEYANADVINAAAAGGVYELREMLRRDEQSITS
;
A
#
# COMPACT_ATOMS: atom_id res chain seq x y z
N MET A 1 -44.12 -51.50 0.70
CA MET A 1 -43.50 -50.35 1.41
C MET A 1 -42.35 -49.82 0.57
N ALA A 2 -42.53 -48.68 -0.10
CA ALA A 2 -41.42 -47.89 -0.67
C ALA A 2 -41.90 -46.45 -0.84
N ARG A 3 -41.31 -45.53 -0.07
CA ARG A 3 -41.67 -44.10 -0.03
C ARG A 3 -41.08 -43.37 -1.25
N ARG A 4 -41.91 -42.56 -1.90
CA ARG A 4 -41.50 -41.52 -2.86
C ARG A 4 -40.68 -40.44 -2.13
N SER A 5 -39.55 -40.03 -2.70
CA SER A 5 -38.83 -38.80 -2.34
C SER A 5 -38.83 -37.84 -3.53
N THR A 6 -39.54 -36.73 -3.39
CA THR A 6 -39.49 -35.57 -4.28
C THR A 6 -38.22 -34.74 -4.01
N PRO A 7 -37.60 -34.14 -5.03
CA PRO A 7 -36.44 -33.26 -4.82
C PRO A 7 -36.89 -31.95 -4.17
N LYS A 8 -36.21 -31.57 -3.08
CA LYS A 8 -36.42 -30.30 -2.37
C LYS A 8 -36.02 -29.12 -3.25
N SER A 9 -36.97 -28.23 -3.51
CA SER A 9 -36.76 -26.90 -4.05
C SER A 9 -35.78 -26.12 -3.16
N ARG A 10 -34.68 -25.63 -3.75
CA ARG A 10 -33.78 -24.66 -3.10
C ARG A 10 -34.57 -23.39 -2.77
N THR A 11 -34.60 -23.11 -1.48
CA THR A 11 -35.31 -22.02 -0.81
C THR A 11 -34.89 -20.65 -1.30
N GLY A 12 -35.87 -19.74 -1.27
CA GLY A 12 -35.82 -18.42 -1.88
C GLY A 12 -34.77 -17.49 -1.28
N CYS A 13 -34.25 -16.65 -2.17
CA CYS A 13 -33.44 -15.49 -1.88
C CYS A 13 -34.23 -14.55 -0.96
N THR A 14 -33.83 -14.45 0.31
CA THR A 14 -34.26 -13.36 1.18
C THR A 14 -33.89 -12.04 0.51
N THR A 15 -34.87 -11.14 0.47
CA THR A 15 -34.77 -9.78 -0.07
C THR A 15 -33.60 -9.04 0.56
N CYS A 16 -32.59 -8.74 -0.26
CA CYS A 16 -31.41 -7.99 0.11
C CYS A 16 -31.80 -6.52 0.26
N ASN A 17 -32.13 -6.11 1.49
CA ASN A 17 -32.46 -4.73 1.83
C ASN A 17 -31.16 -3.90 1.87
N ILE A 18 -30.69 -3.50 0.69
CA ILE A 18 -29.82 -2.33 0.58
C ILE A 18 -30.66 -1.14 1.08
N PRO A 19 -30.13 -0.25 1.94
CA PRO A 19 -30.91 0.84 2.55
C PRO A 19 -31.49 1.88 1.56
N PHE A 20 -31.34 1.67 0.25
CA PHE A 20 -31.86 2.52 -0.81
C PHE A 20 -32.09 1.72 -2.11
N LYS A 21 -33.03 2.18 -2.96
CA LYS A 21 -33.26 1.63 -4.31
C LYS A 21 -32.06 1.96 -5.20
N VAL A 22 -31.13 1.01 -5.36
CA VAL A 22 -29.98 1.15 -6.26
C VAL A 22 -30.39 0.83 -7.71
N PRO A 23 -30.36 1.79 -8.65
CA PRO A 23 -30.40 1.49 -10.09
C PRO A 23 -29.38 0.42 -10.52
N GLY A 24 -29.80 -0.55 -11.34
CA GLY A 24 -28.93 -1.59 -11.88
C GLY A 24 -29.56 -2.99 -11.90
N GLY A 25 -28.89 -3.93 -12.57
CA GLY A 25 -29.30 -5.33 -12.60
C GLY A 25 -29.29 -5.99 -11.22
N ARG A 26 -29.90 -7.19 -11.09
CA ARG A 26 -29.87 -7.94 -9.81
C ARG A 26 -28.44 -8.26 -9.36
N VAL A 27 -27.55 -8.61 -10.30
CA VAL A 27 -26.14 -8.93 -10.05
C VAL A 27 -25.39 -7.70 -9.54
N ASP A 28 -25.51 -6.56 -10.22
CA ASP A 28 -24.87 -5.29 -9.82
C ASP A 28 -25.28 -4.88 -8.39
N ARG A 29 -26.56 -5.06 -8.04
CA ARG A 29 -27.06 -4.79 -6.68
C ARG A 29 -26.46 -5.71 -5.62
N GLN A 30 -26.32 -7.00 -5.91
CA GLN A 30 -25.68 -7.95 -5.00
C GLN A 30 -24.20 -7.62 -4.78
N LEU A 31 -23.49 -7.19 -5.83
CA LEU A 31 -22.09 -6.78 -5.76
C LEU A 31 -21.91 -5.48 -4.95
N LEU A 32 -22.82 -4.52 -5.10
CA LEU A 32 -22.80 -3.31 -4.28
C LEU A 32 -23.13 -3.59 -2.82
N HIS A 33 -24.05 -4.53 -2.55
CA HIS A 33 -24.30 -4.97 -1.19
C HIS A 33 -23.07 -5.62 -0.57
N PHE A 34 -22.40 -6.52 -1.30
CA PHE A 34 -21.13 -7.11 -0.87
C PHE A 34 -20.09 -6.04 -0.55
N TYR A 35 -19.98 -4.99 -1.36
CA TYR A 35 -19.06 -3.89 -1.07
C TYR A 35 -19.38 -3.20 0.25
N CYS A 36 -20.64 -2.87 0.51
CA CYS A 36 -21.04 -2.20 1.74
C CYS A 36 -20.77 -3.03 3.01
N VAL A 37 -20.89 -4.36 2.91
CA VAL A 37 -20.74 -5.26 4.05
C VAL A 37 -19.28 -5.63 4.30
N GLU A 38 -18.47 -5.75 3.24
CA GLU A 38 -17.15 -6.38 3.34
C GLU A 38 -16.02 -5.53 2.73
N ALA A 39 -16.13 -5.12 1.46
CA ALA A 39 -15.01 -4.47 0.78
C ALA A 39 -14.71 -3.07 1.34
N ALA A 40 -15.74 -2.30 1.71
CA ALA A 40 -15.59 -0.94 2.21
C ALA A 40 -14.78 -0.88 3.50
N SER A 41 -15.04 -1.79 4.45
CA SER A 41 -14.32 -1.85 5.74
C SER A 41 -12.84 -2.19 5.52
N SER A 42 -12.55 -3.17 4.66
CA SER A 42 -11.18 -3.56 4.34
C SER A 42 -10.41 -2.46 3.61
N LEU A 43 -11.03 -1.80 2.62
CA LEU A 43 -10.43 -0.66 1.89
C LEU A 43 -10.21 0.55 2.80
N SER A 44 -11.09 0.76 3.78
CA SER A 44 -10.95 1.81 4.78
C SER A 44 -9.94 1.53 5.88
N SER A 45 -9.55 0.27 6.07
CA SER A 45 -8.65 -0.15 7.14
C SER A 45 -7.34 0.63 7.03
N PHE A 46 -7.01 1.41 8.07
CA PHE A 46 -5.83 2.29 8.14
C PHE A 46 -5.71 3.33 7.01
N SER A 47 -6.81 3.63 6.30
CA SER A 47 -6.88 4.62 5.24
C SER A 47 -7.86 5.74 5.64
N ASP A 48 -8.91 5.99 4.84
CA ASP A 48 -9.99 6.94 5.16
C ASP A 48 -11.37 6.22 5.21
N PRO A 49 -11.91 5.96 6.42
CA PRO A 49 -13.23 5.37 6.59
C PRO A 49 -14.39 6.16 6.01
N ASP A 50 -14.34 7.49 6.08
CA ASP A 50 -15.39 8.35 5.55
C ASP A 50 -15.45 8.29 4.01
N PHE A 51 -14.29 8.24 3.36
CA PHE A 51 -14.21 8.13 1.90
C PHE A 51 -14.88 6.84 1.41
N TRP A 52 -14.39 5.67 1.85
CA TRP A 52 -14.81 4.37 1.33
C TRP A 52 -16.21 3.96 1.77
N SER A 53 -16.61 4.29 3.01
CA SER A 53 -17.87 3.81 3.59
C SER A 53 -19.04 4.78 3.43
N ARG A 54 -18.79 6.07 3.16
CA ARG A 54 -19.85 7.09 3.10
C ARG A 54 -19.81 7.90 1.81
N LEU A 55 -18.73 8.64 1.55
CA LEU A 55 -18.67 9.60 0.43
C LEU A 55 -18.73 8.89 -0.93
N LEU A 56 -17.96 7.80 -1.08
CA LEU A 56 -17.96 7.02 -2.32
C LEU A 56 -19.34 6.41 -2.60
N LEU A 57 -20.04 5.93 -1.57
CA LEU A 57 -21.41 5.40 -1.71
C LEU A 57 -22.40 6.49 -2.11
N GLN A 58 -22.29 7.69 -1.53
CA GLN A 58 -23.12 8.84 -1.90
C GLN A 58 -22.90 9.23 -3.38
N ARG A 59 -21.66 9.23 -3.86
CA ARG A 59 -21.36 9.52 -5.28
C ARG A 59 -21.80 8.40 -6.21
N CYS A 60 -21.62 7.14 -5.82
CA CYS A 60 -22.14 5.97 -6.53
C CYS A 60 -23.67 6.04 -6.77
N HIS A 61 -24.41 6.60 -5.82
CA HIS A 61 -25.86 6.79 -5.96
C HIS A 61 -26.23 7.74 -7.11
N HIS A 62 -25.47 8.81 -7.33
CA HIS A 62 -25.82 9.85 -8.30
C HIS A 62 -25.08 9.73 -9.64
N GLN A 63 -23.92 9.08 -9.65
CA GLN A 63 -23.04 9.00 -10.81
C GLN A 63 -22.96 7.55 -11.34
N PRO A 64 -23.61 7.25 -12.49
CA PRO A 64 -23.57 5.91 -13.07
C PRO A 64 -22.15 5.41 -13.37
N VAL A 65 -21.23 6.30 -13.75
CA VAL A 65 -19.83 5.96 -14.04
C VAL A 65 -19.15 5.37 -12.80
N ILE A 66 -19.26 6.06 -11.66
CA ILE A 66 -18.71 5.62 -10.36
C ILE A 66 -19.35 4.31 -9.93
N ARG A 67 -20.66 4.17 -10.11
CA ARG A 67 -21.38 2.93 -9.77
C ARG A 67 -20.85 1.72 -10.53
N ASN A 68 -20.64 1.85 -11.84
CA ASN A 68 -20.13 0.74 -12.65
C ASN A 68 -18.68 0.40 -12.30
N ALA A 69 -17.85 1.41 -12.00
CA ALA A 69 -16.50 1.20 -11.48
C ALA A 69 -16.54 0.45 -10.13
N LEU A 70 -17.44 0.85 -9.23
CA LEU A 70 -17.58 0.22 -7.92
C LEU A 70 -18.08 -1.22 -8.00
N VAL A 71 -19.07 -1.50 -8.86
CA VAL A 71 -19.53 -2.88 -9.16
C VAL A 71 -18.37 -3.75 -9.66
N THR A 72 -17.51 -3.19 -10.51
CA THR A 72 -16.33 -3.89 -11.03
C THR A 72 -15.34 -4.21 -9.91
N LEU A 73 -15.04 -3.23 -9.06
CA LEU A 73 -14.21 -3.41 -7.87
C LEU A 73 -14.81 -4.48 -6.94
N SER A 74 -16.11 -4.44 -6.66
CA SER A 74 -16.80 -5.42 -5.84
C SER A 74 -16.66 -6.85 -6.36
N ALA A 75 -16.81 -7.05 -7.67
CA ALA A 75 -16.70 -8.36 -8.29
C ALA A 75 -15.28 -8.92 -8.13
N ILE A 76 -14.27 -8.10 -8.45
CA ILE A 76 -12.86 -8.46 -8.35
C ILE A 76 -12.47 -8.73 -6.90
N TYR A 77 -12.94 -7.89 -5.97
CA TYR A 77 -12.66 -8.05 -4.54
C TYR A 77 -13.26 -9.34 -3.98
N ARG A 78 -14.53 -9.63 -4.32
CA ARG A 78 -15.20 -10.86 -3.89
C ARG A 78 -14.45 -12.08 -4.39
N ASP A 79 -14.11 -12.10 -5.67
CA ASP A 79 -13.38 -13.21 -6.26
C ASP A 79 -11.97 -13.33 -5.65
N TYR A 80 -11.30 -12.22 -5.31
CA TYR A 80 -10.03 -12.22 -4.60
C TYR A 80 -10.13 -12.86 -3.20
N MET A 81 -11.14 -12.49 -2.40
CA MET A 81 -11.32 -13.01 -1.04
C MET A 81 -11.53 -14.52 -1.01
N PHE A 82 -12.32 -15.04 -1.95
CA PHE A 82 -12.74 -16.45 -1.99
C PHE A 82 -11.91 -17.30 -2.98
N LYS A 83 -10.85 -16.76 -3.57
CA LYS A 83 -9.98 -17.53 -4.48
C LYS A 83 -9.15 -18.52 -3.68
N ASP A 84 -9.38 -19.81 -3.91
CA ASP A 84 -8.61 -20.90 -3.30
C ASP A 84 -7.10 -20.74 -3.57
N ASP A 85 -6.31 -21.10 -2.56
CA ASP A 85 -4.84 -21.09 -2.65
C ASP A 85 -4.27 -22.18 -3.54
N VAL A 86 -5.06 -23.17 -3.96
CA VAL A 86 -4.60 -24.30 -4.78
C VAL A 86 -4.55 -23.94 -6.28
N VAL A 87 -5.31 -22.93 -6.72
CA VAL A 87 -5.40 -22.50 -8.13
C VAL A 87 -4.42 -21.35 -8.40
N ILE A 88 -3.12 -21.62 -8.22
CA ILE A 88 -2.04 -20.61 -8.27
C ILE A 88 -1.72 -20.17 -9.72
N ASN A 89 -2.13 -20.91 -10.75
CA ASN A 89 -1.57 -20.76 -12.09
C ASN A 89 -2.42 -19.95 -13.09
N SER A 90 -3.35 -19.10 -12.63
CA SER A 90 -3.97 -18.09 -13.50
C SER A 90 -3.76 -16.69 -12.93
N ASP A 91 -2.62 -16.10 -13.28
CA ASP A 91 -2.34 -14.65 -13.15
C ASP A 91 -3.20 -13.81 -14.09
N ARG A 92 -4.03 -14.45 -14.93
CA ARG A 92 -4.89 -13.76 -15.88
C ARG A 92 -6.25 -13.45 -15.25
N PRO A 93 -6.75 -12.21 -15.37
CA PRO A 93 -8.12 -11.89 -14.98
C PRO A 93 -9.11 -12.81 -15.71
N SER A 94 -10.19 -13.19 -15.02
CA SER A 94 -11.25 -13.98 -15.64
C SER A 94 -11.87 -13.22 -16.82
N PRO A 95 -12.41 -13.90 -17.85
CA PRO A 95 -13.11 -13.21 -18.95
C PRO A 95 -14.24 -12.29 -18.47
N GLN A 96 -14.89 -12.64 -17.36
CA GLN A 96 -15.91 -11.82 -16.72
C GLN A 96 -15.32 -10.53 -16.12
N HIS A 97 -14.17 -10.61 -15.44
CA HIS A 97 -13.46 -9.41 -14.96
C HIS A 97 -13.05 -8.50 -16.11
N LEU A 98 -12.51 -9.06 -17.20
CA LEU A 98 -12.13 -8.27 -18.37
C LEU A 98 -13.31 -7.50 -18.97
N GLN A 99 -14.49 -8.13 -19.05
CA GLN A 99 -15.71 -7.47 -19.53
C GLN A 99 -16.15 -6.33 -18.62
N LEU A 100 -16.12 -6.52 -17.29
CA LEU A 100 -16.48 -5.48 -16.32
C LEU A 100 -15.49 -4.31 -16.37
N ILE A 101 -14.19 -4.59 -16.42
CA ILE A 101 -13.14 -3.57 -16.55
C ILE A 101 -13.33 -2.78 -17.84
N ALA A 102 -13.48 -3.45 -18.98
CA ALA A 102 -13.70 -2.81 -20.27
C ALA A 102 -14.95 -1.92 -20.28
N ARG A 103 -16.05 -2.38 -19.65
CA ARG A 103 -17.27 -1.59 -19.47
C ARG A 103 -17.00 -0.34 -18.63
N SER A 104 -16.32 -0.49 -17.49
CA SER A 104 -16.02 0.64 -16.59
C SER A 104 -15.13 1.69 -17.27
N HIS A 105 -14.10 1.26 -18.00
CA HIS A 105 -13.22 2.15 -18.78
C HIS A 105 -13.96 2.86 -19.89
N LYS A 106 -14.83 2.13 -20.62
CA LYS A 106 -15.65 2.72 -21.69
C LYS A 106 -16.57 3.80 -21.13
N GLN A 107 -17.22 3.57 -20.00
CA GLN A 107 -18.13 4.56 -19.41
C GLN A 107 -17.41 5.81 -18.89
N LEU A 108 -16.24 5.65 -18.25
CA LEU A 108 -15.43 6.80 -17.88
C LEU A 108 -15.02 7.60 -19.12
N ARG A 109 -14.55 6.92 -20.18
CA ARG A 109 -14.18 7.56 -21.43
C ARG A 109 -15.35 8.37 -22.02
N MET A 110 -16.54 7.77 -22.12
CA MET A 110 -17.73 8.46 -22.62
C MET A 110 -18.10 9.68 -21.77
N HIS A 111 -17.99 9.58 -20.44
CA HIS A 111 -18.24 10.70 -19.54
C HIS A 111 -17.25 11.85 -19.74
N LEU A 112 -15.96 11.53 -19.91
CA LEU A 112 -14.92 12.53 -20.18
C LEU A 112 -15.10 13.27 -21.52
N TYR A 113 -15.83 12.68 -22.48
CA TYR A 113 -16.23 13.35 -23.73
C TYR A 113 -17.56 14.09 -23.63
N SER A 114 -18.28 13.97 -22.52
CA SER A 114 -19.57 14.62 -22.34
C SER A 114 -19.41 16.07 -21.84
N PRO A 115 -20.35 16.98 -22.13
CA PRO A 115 -20.36 18.33 -21.57
C PRO A 115 -20.43 18.37 -20.03
N GLU A 116 -20.94 17.30 -19.40
CA GLU A 116 -21.07 17.14 -17.96
C GLU A 116 -19.84 16.47 -17.31
N ALA A 117 -18.70 16.43 -18.01
CA ALA A 117 -17.48 15.83 -17.50
C ALA A 117 -17.08 16.43 -16.15
N SER A 118 -16.95 15.57 -15.15
CA SER A 118 -16.56 15.97 -13.80
C SER A 118 -15.17 15.44 -13.48
N THR A 119 -14.28 16.36 -13.09
CA THR A 119 -12.97 15.99 -12.55
C THR A 119 -13.11 15.10 -11.32
N GLU A 120 -14.06 15.39 -10.44
CA GLU A 120 -14.29 14.59 -9.22
C GLU A 120 -14.59 13.13 -9.57
N VAL A 121 -15.45 12.91 -10.57
CA VAL A 121 -15.77 11.56 -11.08
C VAL A 121 -14.52 10.85 -11.61
N ALA A 122 -13.68 11.56 -12.37
CA ALA A 122 -12.45 11.01 -12.91
C ALA A 122 -11.42 10.66 -11.82
N LEU A 123 -11.27 11.52 -10.79
CA LEU A 123 -10.41 11.26 -9.64
C LEU A 123 -10.90 10.04 -8.85
N ILE A 124 -12.20 9.95 -8.56
CA ILE A 124 -12.78 8.79 -7.89
C ILE A 124 -12.53 7.51 -8.70
N CYS A 125 -12.77 7.56 -10.01
CA CYS A 125 -12.51 6.41 -10.87
C CYS A 125 -11.02 6.03 -10.87
N SER A 126 -10.09 6.99 -10.86
CA SER A 126 -8.65 6.69 -10.79
C SER A 126 -8.27 5.90 -9.54
N VAL A 127 -8.87 6.22 -8.38
CA VAL A 127 -8.66 5.50 -7.12
C VAL A 127 -9.29 4.10 -7.14
N ILE A 128 -10.52 3.96 -7.64
CA ILE A 128 -11.17 2.65 -7.79
C ILE A 128 -10.37 1.75 -8.75
N PHE A 129 -9.87 2.33 -9.84
CA PHE A 129 -9.11 1.61 -10.86
C PHE A 129 -7.75 1.18 -10.33
N TYR A 130 -7.09 2.05 -9.56
CA TYR A 130 -5.91 1.67 -8.78
C TYR A 130 -6.20 0.44 -7.89
N ALA A 131 -7.29 0.48 -7.11
CA ALA A 131 -7.62 -0.57 -6.16
C ALA A 131 -7.89 -1.92 -6.82
N TYR A 132 -8.67 -1.98 -7.92
CA TYR A 132 -8.89 -3.26 -8.58
C TYR A 132 -7.68 -3.76 -9.36
N GLU A 133 -6.83 -2.90 -9.92
CA GLU A 133 -5.58 -3.36 -10.55
C GLU A 133 -4.60 -3.91 -9.50
N ALA A 134 -4.57 -3.30 -8.32
CA ALA A 134 -3.83 -3.79 -7.17
C ALA A 134 -4.33 -5.19 -6.70
N LEU A 135 -5.64 -5.41 -6.67
CA LEU A 135 -6.24 -6.73 -6.38
C LEU A 135 -5.91 -7.77 -7.44
N LEU A 136 -5.84 -7.37 -8.71
CA LEU A 136 -5.48 -8.23 -9.83
C LEU A 136 -3.98 -8.55 -9.91
N GLY A 137 -3.13 -7.86 -9.15
CA GLY A 137 -1.68 -8.03 -9.25
C GLY A 137 -0.98 -7.17 -10.29
N ASN A 138 -1.70 -6.26 -10.94
CA ASN A 138 -1.18 -5.42 -12.01
C ASN A 138 -0.63 -4.09 -11.47
N ALA A 139 0.46 -4.14 -10.71
CA ALA A 139 1.06 -2.95 -10.10
C ALA A 139 1.35 -1.83 -11.13
N THR A 140 1.80 -2.17 -12.33
CA THR A 140 2.04 -1.20 -13.42
C THR A 140 0.78 -0.45 -13.85
N GLN A 141 -0.36 -1.14 -14.01
CA GLN A 141 -1.61 -0.46 -14.39
C GLN A 141 -2.19 0.33 -13.22
N ALA A 142 -2.07 -0.18 -11.99
CA ALA A 142 -2.46 0.54 -10.79
C ALA A 142 -1.71 1.89 -10.73
N ILE A 143 -0.37 1.87 -10.80
CA ILE A 143 0.45 3.10 -10.79
C ILE A 143 0.09 4.03 -11.96
N ARG A 144 -0.21 3.51 -13.15
CA ARG A 144 -0.67 4.34 -14.28
C ARG A 144 -1.98 5.07 -13.97
N HIS A 145 -2.98 4.38 -13.40
CA HIS A 145 -4.23 5.03 -13.02
C HIS A 145 -4.01 6.10 -11.95
N LEU A 146 -3.17 5.81 -10.95
CA LEU A 146 -2.75 6.78 -9.94
C LEU A 146 -2.08 8.00 -10.58
N ASP A 147 -1.10 7.81 -11.46
CA ASP A 147 -0.36 8.89 -12.11
C ASP A 147 -1.29 9.81 -12.93
N GLN A 148 -2.24 9.24 -13.67
CA GLN A 148 -3.24 10.04 -14.39
C GLN A 148 -4.15 10.82 -13.43
N GLY A 149 -4.56 10.21 -12.32
CA GLY A 149 -5.31 10.87 -11.25
C GLY A 149 -4.53 12.04 -10.63
N LEU A 150 -3.25 11.84 -10.33
CA LEU A 150 -2.36 12.87 -9.78
C LEU A 150 -2.13 14.03 -10.75
N ILE A 151 -1.96 13.75 -12.05
CA ILE A 151 -1.86 14.80 -13.09
C ILE A 151 -3.14 15.63 -13.12
N LEU A 152 -4.29 14.97 -13.09
CA LEU A 152 -5.58 15.64 -13.10
C LEU A 152 -5.79 16.49 -11.83
N LEU A 153 -5.45 15.94 -10.65
CA LEU A 153 -5.54 16.64 -9.38
C LEU A 153 -4.72 17.94 -9.38
N GLN A 154 -3.47 17.87 -9.84
CA GLN A 154 -2.59 19.05 -9.92
C GLN A 154 -3.15 20.13 -10.85
N ARG A 155 -3.68 19.73 -12.01
CA ARG A 155 -4.34 20.66 -12.94
C ARG A 155 -5.53 21.33 -12.29
N CYS A 156 -6.34 20.58 -11.56
CA CYS A 156 -7.52 21.13 -10.90
C CYS A 156 -7.17 22.04 -9.74
N GLN A 157 -6.18 21.71 -8.91
CA GLN A 157 -5.72 22.60 -7.85
C GLN A 157 -5.15 23.92 -8.41
N ALA A 158 -4.47 23.89 -9.56
CA ALA A 158 -3.98 25.09 -10.22
C ALA A 158 -5.11 26.01 -10.73
N ILE A 159 -6.25 25.45 -11.13
CA ILE A 159 -7.42 26.20 -11.61
C ILE A 159 -8.29 26.67 -10.43
N THR A 160 -8.55 25.78 -9.46
CA THR A 160 -9.47 26.01 -8.33
C THR A 160 -8.85 26.87 -7.22
N ALA A 161 -7.53 27.07 -7.16
CA ALA A 161 -6.90 28.01 -6.22
C ALA A 161 -7.46 29.46 -6.32
N VAL A 162 -8.20 29.78 -7.40
CA VAL A 162 -8.86 31.06 -7.65
C VAL A 162 -10.30 31.12 -7.05
N HIS A 163 -10.91 29.98 -6.69
CA HIS A 163 -12.27 29.90 -6.15
C HIS A 163 -12.32 29.02 -4.89
N SER A 164 -12.23 29.65 -3.72
CA SER A 164 -12.45 29.02 -2.42
C SER A 164 -13.88 28.49 -2.31
N ALA A 165 -14.04 27.19 -2.03
CA ALA A 165 -14.98 26.66 -1.03
C ALA A 165 -14.98 25.11 -1.01
N THR A 166 -14.66 24.54 0.16
CA THR A 166 -15.36 23.41 0.80
C THR A 166 -15.98 22.33 -0.11
N ASP A 167 -15.20 21.33 -0.53
CA ASP A 167 -15.76 20.01 -0.80
C ASP A 167 -14.95 18.95 -0.03
N ASP A 168 -15.58 18.37 1.00
CA ASP A 168 -15.02 17.36 1.91
C ASP A 168 -14.41 16.17 1.13
N ILE A 169 -14.99 15.83 -0.04
CA ILE A 169 -14.50 14.71 -0.85
C ILE A 169 -13.17 15.01 -1.54
N LEU A 170 -12.95 16.24 -2.01
CA LEU A 170 -11.72 16.58 -2.74
C LEU A 170 -10.51 16.62 -1.79
N LEU A 171 -10.72 17.11 -0.56
CA LEU A 171 -9.70 17.10 0.49
C LEU A 171 -9.27 15.66 0.81
N ARG A 172 -10.25 14.76 0.99
CA ARG A 172 -10.01 13.35 1.29
C ARG A 172 -9.39 12.59 0.12
N LEU A 173 -9.84 12.86 -1.10
CA LEU A 173 -9.20 12.34 -2.32
C LEU A 173 -7.75 12.81 -2.44
N THR A 174 -7.46 14.07 -2.11
CA THR A 174 -6.10 14.60 -2.12
C THR A 174 -5.22 13.87 -1.12
N ALA A 175 -5.71 13.68 0.12
CA ALA A 175 -4.99 12.94 1.15
C ALA A 175 -4.76 11.47 0.74
N LEU A 176 -5.79 10.80 0.22
CA LEU A 176 -5.71 9.41 -0.23
C LEU A 176 -4.71 9.25 -1.39
N LEU A 177 -4.80 10.10 -2.41
CA LEU A 177 -3.89 10.10 -3.55
C LEU A 177 -2.44 10.39 -3.13
N ALA A 178 -2.22 11.25 -2.14
CA ALA A 178 -0.90 11.49 -1.57
C ALA A 178 -0.32 10.24 -0.90
N THR A 179 -1.13 9.51 -0.11
CA THR A 179 -0.72 8.24 0.49
C THR A 179 -0.38 7.18 -0.57
N LEU A 180 -1.21 7.08 -1.62
CA LEU A 180 -0.95 6.16 -2.73
C LEU A 180 0.30 6.56 -3.54
N ASP A 181 0.58 7.85 -3.70
CA ASP A 181 1.79 8.37 -4.35
C ASP A 181 3.06 7.98 -3.59
N VAL A 182 3.02 8.04 -2.26
CA VAL A 182 4.07 7.51 -1.39
C VAL A 182 4.22 5.99 -1.59
N GLN A 183 3.13 5.22 -1.49
CA GLN A 183 3.17 3.76 -1.64
C GLN A 183 3.75 3.31 -2.99
N ALA A 184 3.34 3.97 -4.09
CA ALA A 184 3.86 3.70 -5.43
C ALA A 184 5.36 4.00 -5.56
N SER A 185 5.85 5.03 -4.89
CA SER A 185 7.28 5.40 -4.87
C SER A 185 8.10 4.50 -3.96
N THR A 186 7.51 3.95 -2.89
CA THR A 186 8.14 2.93 -2.06
C THR A 186 8.24 1.59 -2.82
N TYR A 187 7.25 1.27 -3.67
CA TYR A 187 7.23 0.04 -4.48
C TYR A 187 8.19 0.07 -5.68
N ASN A 188 8.27 1.22 -6.35
CA ASN A 188 9.17 1.43 -7.48
C ASN A 188 10.25 2.43 -7.06
N PHE A 189 11.44 1.92 -6.74
CA PHE A 189 12.58 2.71 -6.25
C PHE A 189 13.08 3.78 -7.24
N ASN A 190 12.71 3.68 -8.53
CA ASN A 190 13.03 4.66 -9.57
C ASN A 190 11.95 5.74 -9.72
N ARG A 191 10.80 5.59 -9.06
CA ARG A 191 9.69 6.54 -9.13
C ARG A 191 9.83 7.59 -8.03
N ARG A 192 10.02 8.84 -8.44
CA ARG A 192 9.86 10.00 -7.56
C ARG A 192 8.36 10.28 -7.34
N PRO A 193 7.91 10.64 -6.12
CA PRO A 193 6.54 11.10 -5.90
C PRO A 193 6.17 12.24 -6.85
N ARG A 194 4.92 12.31 -7.30
CA ARG A 194 4.47 13.38 -8.20
C ARG A 194 4.02 14.63 -7.45
N LEU A 195 3.46 14.45 -6.25
CA LEU A 195 3.10 15.55 -5.37
C LEU A 195 4.32 15.97 -4.54
N SER A 196 4.43 17.28 -4.26
CA SER A 196 5.36 17.81 -3.27
C SER A 196 4.53 18.35 -2.11
N LEU A 197 4.57 17.66 -0.97
CA LEU A 197 3.67 17.95 0.16
C LEU A 197 4.28 18.88 1.21
N VAL A 198 5.60 19.11 1.14
CA VAL A 198 6.35 19.93 2.09
C VAL A 198 6.80 21.23 1.43
N SER A 199 6.45 22.34 2.06
CA SER A 199 6.82 23.70 1.66
C SER A 199 8.28 24.03 2.02
N PRO A 200 8.89 25.04 1.37
CA PRO A 200 10.24 25.49 1.74
C PRO A 200 10.35 25.95 3.20
N LEU A 201 9.28 26.49 3.79
CA LEU A 201 9.24 26.93 5.19
C LEU A 201 9.24 25.74 6.15
N GLU A 202 8.50 24.68 5.84
CA GLU A 202 8.54 23.43 6.60
C GLU A 202 9.91 22.75 6.48
N LYS A 203 10.49 22.71 5.27
CA LYS A 203 11.83 22.15 5.05
C LYS A 203 12.91 22.86 5.85
N SER A 204 12.81 24.19 5.95
CA SER A 204 13.77 25.00 6.71
C SER A 204 13.50 25.03 8.22
N GLY A 205 12.44 24.36 8.70
CA GLY A 205 12.09 24.29 10.12
C GLY A 205 11.43 25.56 10.68
N HIS A 206 11.08 26.53 9.85
CA HIS A 206 10.34 27.74 10.27
C HIS A 206 8.89 27.41 10.63
N VAL A 207 8.33 26.37 10.02
CA VAL A 207 6.99 25.87 10.30
C VAL A 207 7.10 24.42 10.74
N PRO A 208 6.50 24.04 11.89
CA PRO A 208 6.53 22.66 12.34
C PRO A 208 5.68 21.78 11.42
N ILE A 209 6.20 20.60 11.06
CA ILE A 209 5.45 19.61 10.28
C ILE A 209 4.38 18.92 11.15
N ILE A 210 4.67 18.80 12.45
CA ILE A 210 3.78 18.20 13.45
C ILE A 210 3.29 19.31 14.37
N PRO A 211 1.97 19.54 14.47
CA PRO A 211 1.42 20.50 15.43
C PRO A 211 1.66 20.06 16.89
N ASP A 212 1.83 21.03 17.80
CA ASP A 212 2.04 20.79 19.24
C ASP A 212 0.91 19.97 19.90
N ARG A 213 -0.31 20.09 19.36
CA ARG A 213 -1.47 19.26 19.74
C ARG A 213 -1.96 18.54 18.49
N SER A 214 -1.49 17.32 18.25
CA SER A 214 -1.83 16.56 17.05
C SER A 214 -2.95 15.56 17.32
N THR A 215 -3.98 15.58 16.48
CA THR A 215 -4.95 14.47 16.39
C THR A 215 -4.32 13.31 15.61
N LEU A 216 -4.95 12.13 15.64
CA LEU A 216 -4.53 11.01 14.81
C LEU A 216 -4.54 11.34 13.30
N ALA A 217 -5.50 12.18 12.87
CA ALA A 217 -5.55 12.67 11.49
C ALA A 217 -4.35 13.57 11.15
N ASP A 218 -3.98 14.47 12.07
CA ASP A 218 -2.79 15.32 11.92
C ASP A 218 -1.52 14.48 11.88
N ALA A 219 -1.41 13.46 12.73
CA ALA A 219 -0.28 12.54 12.75
C ALA A 219 -0.14 11.74 11.44
N ARG A 220 -1.26 11.27 10.86
CA ARG A 220 -1.27 10.61 9.54
C ARG A 220 -0.84 11.56 8.42
N ALA A 221 -1.35 12.79 8.41
CA ALA A 221 -1.00 13.80 7.42
C ALA A 221 0.48 14.20 7.51
N ALA A 222 0.98 14.42 8.73
CA ALA A 222 2.38 14.73 8.99
C ALA A 222 3.32 13.60 8.55
N LEU A 223 2.97 12.34 8.82
CA LEU A 223 3.78 11.21 8.33
C LEU A 223 3.81 11.15 6.81
N THR A 224 2.67 11.33 6.15
CA THR A 224 2.60 11.33 4.68
C THR A 224 3.50 12.42 4.08
N LYS A 225 3.54 13.61 4.70
CA LYS A 225 4.47 14.70 4.35
C LYS A 225 5.93 14.28 4.51
N LEU A 226 6.30 13.70 5.67
CA LEU A 226 7.66 13.27 5.95
C LEU A 226 8.12 12.16 4.99
N GLN A 227 7.26 11.19 4.71
CA GLN A 227 7.54 10.11 3.75
C GLN A 227 7.72 10.66 2.33
N ASN A 228 6.85 11.56 1.89
CA ASN A 228 6.95 12.24 0.60
C ASN A 228 8.27 13.03 0.48
N TRP A 229 8.62 13.81 1.51
CA TRP A 229 9.88 14.56 1.53
C TRP A 229 11.10 13.64 1.50
N MET A 230 11.10 12.56 2.30
CA MET A 230 12.17 11.56 2.29
C MET A 230 12.36 10.95 0.89
N LEU A 231 11.29 10.54 0.22
CA LEU A 231 11.36 9.93 -1.11
C LEU A 231 11.92 10.90 -2.16
N HIS A 232 11.58 12.19 -2.09
CA HIS A 232 12.21 13.22 -2.91
C HIS A 232 13.70 13.39 -2.61
N HIS A 233 14.08 13.35 -1.34
CA HIS A 233 15.46 13.42 -0.89
C HIS A 233 16.27 12.21 -1.39
N LEU A 234 15.73 10.99 -1.28
CA LEU A 234 16.36 9.77 -1.79
C LEU A 234 16.57 9.83 -3.32
N ALA A 235 15.56 10.27 -4.07
CA ALA A 235 15.69 10.48 -5.51
C ALA A 235 16.80 11.50 -5.86
N SER A 236 16.95 12.55 -5.04
CA SER A 236 17.96 13.60 -5.26
C SER A 236 19.37 13.17 -4.83
N SER A 237 19.49 12.24 -3.88
CA SER A 237 20.76 11.69 -3.41
C SER A 237 21.25 10.49 -4.22
N GLN A 238 20.39 9.88 -5.03
CA GLN A 238 20.72 8.70 -5.85
C GLN A 238 22.00 8.82 -6.70
N PRO A 239 22.29 9.96 -7.38
CA PRO A 239 23.53 10.09 -8.16
C PRO A 239 24.82 9.96 -7.33
N TYR A 240 24.74 10.23 -6.02
CA TYR A 240 25.89 10.24 -5.12
C TYR A 240 26.06 8.92 -4.35
N LYS A 241 25.07 8.02 -4.39
CA LYS A 241 25.07 6.78 -3.59
C LYS A 241 26.32 5.93 -3.79
N LYS A 242 26.85 5.86 -5.02
CA LYS A 242 28.07 5.09 -5.36
C LYS A 242 29.37 5.89 -5.24
N LEU A 243 29.30 7.21 -5.07
CA LEU A 243 30.46 8.11 -5.02
C LEU A 243 31.00 8.31 -3.60
N GLY A 244 30.26 7.84 -2.58
CA GLY A 244 30.60 7.99 -1.17
C GLY A 244 30.24 9.36 -0.59
N LEU A 245 30.28 9.48 0.73
CA LEU A 245 29.80 10.67 1.47
C LEU A 245 30.54 11.96 1.11
N GLN A 246 31.83 11.88 0.76
CA GLN A 246 32.66 13.04 0.45
C GLN A 246 32.24 13.74 -0.86
N ALA A 247 31.63 13.00 -1.78
CA ALA A 247 31.12 13.54 -3.03
C ALA A 247 29.70 14.14 -2.90
N MET A 248 29.05 13.95 -1.75
CA MET A 248 27.68 14.39 -1.54
C MET A 248 27.66 15.89 -1.19
N PRO A 249 26.84 16.72 -1.89
CA PRO A 249 26.69 18.13 -1.56
C PRO A 249 26.27 18.34 -0.11
N ALA A 250 26.85 19.36 0.54
CA ALA A 250 26.52 19.71 1.92
C ALA A 250 25.02 19.98 2.11
N THR A 251 24.35 20.55 1.11
CA THR A 251 22.90 20.80 1.14
C THR A 251 22.08 19.53 1.25
N ILE A 252 22.50 18.44 0.60
CA ILE A 252 21.83 17.12 0.70
C ILE A 252 22.07 16.55 2.10
N LEU A 253 23.28 16.63 2.63
CA LEU A 253 23.58 16.15 3.99
C LEU A 253 22.79 16.90 5.06
N ILE A 254 22.67 18.23 4.94
CA ILE A 254 21.87 19.08 5.83
C ILE A 254 20.39 18.71 5.76
N GLU A 255 19.83 18.58 4.55
CA GLU A 255 18.43 18.18 4.36
C GLU A 255 18.16 16.79 4.97
N ARG A 256 19.11 15.84 4.80
CA ARG A 256 19.03 14.50 5.38
C ARG A 256 18.98 14.52 6.91
N HIS A 257 19.85 15.32 7.53
CA HIS A 257 19.87 15.48 8.98
C HIS A 257 18.58 16.12 9.51
N GLN A 258 18.09 17.17 8.85
CA GLN A 258 16.80 17.80 9.19
C GLN A 258 15.64 16.80 9.11
N LEU A 259 15.57 16.02 8.04
CA LEU A 259 14.58 14.95 7.87
C LEU A 259 14.65 13.91 9.00
N TYR A 260 15.85 13.47 9.36
CA TYR A 260 16.05 12.51 10.44
C TYR A 260 15.55 13.06 11.79
N GLU A 261 15.89 14.31 12.12
CA GLU A 261 15.43 14.99 13.34
C GLU A 261 13.90 15.13 13.37
N GLN A 262 13.27 15.48 12.26
CA GLN A 262 11.81 15.60 12.18
C GLN A 262 11.12 14.24 12.38
N LEU A 263 11.67 13.15 11.84
CA LEU A 263 11.15 11.81 12.08
C LEU A 263 11.39 11.32 13.52
N THR A 264 12.47 11.74 14.16
CA THR A 264 12.70 11.47 15.59
C THR A 264 11.66 12.17 16.46
N LYS A 265 11.42 13.46 16.24
CA LYS A 265 10.35 14.21 16.90
C LYS A 265 8.97 13.61 16.64
N TYR A 266 8.74 13.11 15.42
CA TYR A 266 7.52 12.39 15.06
C TYR A 266 7.32 11.14 15.90
N LEU A 267 8.36 10.31 16.02
CA LEU A 267 8.30 9.08 16.79
C LEU A 267 8.03 9.34 18.27
N GLU A 268 8.62 10.40 18.84
CA GLU A 268 8.34 10.84 20.20
C GLU A 268 6.86 11.26 20.37
N ALA A 269 6.37 12.11 19.48
CA ALA A 269 4.98 12.59 19.50
C ALA A 269 3.95 11.46 19.36
N VAL A 270 4.15 10.52 18.43
CA VAL A 270 3.26 9.37 18.22
C VAL A 270 3.33 8.38 19.39
N SER A 271 4.50 8.20 20.00
CA SER A 271 4.64 7.35 21.17
C SER A 271 3.91 7.92 22.38
N ALA A 272 3.97 9.25 22.61
CA ALA A 272 3.18 9.94 23.62
C ALA A 272 1.68 9.89 23.32
N GLY A 273 1.27 10.11 22.06
CA GLY A 273 -0.14 10.00 21.66
C GLY A 273 -0.72 8.59 21.89
N SER A 274 0.10 7.55 21.76
CA SER A 274 -0.30 6.17 22.05
C SER A 274 -0.55 5.91 23.54
N THR A 275 0.12 6.63 24.45
CA THR A 275 -0.11 6.48 25.90
C THR A 275 -1.34 7.25 26.37
N ASP A 276 -1.64 8.38 25.72
CA ASP A 276 -2.74 9.27 26.09
C ASP A 276 -4.11 8.80 25.57
N SER A 277 -4.12 7.92 24.56
CA SER A 277 -5.36 7.35 23.97
C SER A 277 -5.36 5.81 24.00
N PRO A 278 -5.43 5.17 25.18
CA PRO A 278 -5.56 3.72 25.28
C PRO A 278 -6.97 3.30 24.82
N GLY A 279 -7.08 2.74 23.61
CA GLY A 279 -8.37 2.35 23.03
C GLY A 279 -8.30 1.90 21.57
N ALA A 280 -9.43 2.03 20.84
CA ALA A 280 -9.62 1.57 19.46
C ALA A 280 -8.58 2.08 18.43
N SER A 281 -7.89 3.18 18.74
CA SER A 281 -6.85 3.77 17.89
C SER A 281 -5.44 3.20 18.10
N SER A 282 -5.24 2.26 19.05
CA SER A 282 -3.91 1.73 19.38
C SER A 282 -3.21 1.13 18.15
N GLY A 283 -3.92 0.37 17.32
CA GLY A 283 -3.37 -0.17 16.07
C GLY A 283 -2.92 0.91 15.08
N ASP A 284 -3.62 2.05 15.02
CA ASP A 284 -3.25 3.15 14.13
C ASP A 284 -1.93 3.81 14.56
N TYR A 285 -1.77 4.08 15.86
CA TYR A 285 -0.51 4.63 16.39
C TYR A 285 0.64 3.65 16.21
N LEU A 286 0.42 2.34 16.39
CA LEU A 286 1.41 1.30 16.11
C LEU A 286 1.84 1.31 14.64
N LEU A 287 0.89 1.42 13.70
CA LEU A 287 1.19 1.49 12.27
C LEU A 287 1.99 2.74 11.91
N LEU A 288 1.59 3.91 12.43
CA LEU A 288 2.31 5.17 12.21
C LEU A 288 3.74 5.11 12.75
N ARG A 289 3.92 4.53 13.94
CA ARG A 289 5.23 4.34 14.56
C ARG A 289 6.11 3.39 13.76
N LEU A 290 5.57 2.25 13.31
CA LEU A 290 6.26 1.30 12.44
C LEU A 290 6.76 1.98 11.16
N GLN A 291 5.85 2.65 10.45
CA GLN A 291 6.17 3.34 9.21
C GLN A 291 7.24 4.43 9.42
N ALA A 292 7.08 5.28 10.43
CA ALA A 292 8.06 6.33 10.73
C ALA A 292 9.43 5.76 11.09
N ARG A 293 9.49 4.65 11.83
CA ARG A 293 10.75 3.99 12.19
C ARG A 293 11.46 3.45 10.96
N ILE A 294 10.75 2.76 10.07
CA ILE A 294 11.32 2.27 8.80
C ILE A 294 11.92 3.40 7.99
N PHE A 295 11.18 4.49 7.79
CA PHE A 295 11.65 5.65 7.01
C PHE A 295 12.86 6.32 7.69
N ARG A 296 12.84 6.49 9.01
CA ARG A 296 13.99 7.03 9.76
C ARG A 296 15.23 6.15 9.63
N THR A 297 15.07 4.83 9.70
CA THR A 297 16.15 3.87 9.51
C THR A 297 16.75 3.99 8.12
N VAL A 298 15.94 4.09 7.06
CA VAL A 298 16.42 4.30 5.68
C VAL A 298 17.30 5.54 5.58
N LEU A 299 16.93 6.63 6.27
CA LEU A 299 17.74 7.85 6.30
C LEU A 299 19.03 7.72 7.12
N ALA A 300 19.08 6.85 8.12
CA ALA A 300 20.29 6.61 8.89
C ALA A 300 21.31 5.74 8.13
N GLU A 301 20.88 5.05 7.07
CA GLU A 301 21.74 4.17 6.28
C GLU A 301 22.97 4.91 5.72
N ASP A 302 24.13 4.25 5.80
CA ASP A 302 25.41 4.71 5.26
C ASP A 302 25.88 6.08 5.78
N ILE A 303 25.31 6.56 6.89
CA ILE A 303 25.70 7.79 7.58
C ILE A 303 26.19 7.45 9.00
N PRO A 304 27.51 7.36 9.23
CA PRO A 304 28.07 6.91 10.52
C PRO A 304 27.59 7.70 11.74
N PHE A 305 27.30 9.01 11.58
CA PHE A 305 26.85 9.86 12.69
C PHE A 305 25.35 9.81 12.96
N LEU A 306 24.52 9.25 12.05
CA LEU A 306 23.08 9.06 12.25
C LEU A 306 22.75 7.63 12.67
N GLN A 307 23.66 6.68 12.45
CA GLN A 307 23.53 5.33 12.99
C GLN A 307 23.63 5.42 14.51
N SER A 308 22.48 5.33 15.20
CA SER A 308 22.50 5.13 16.65
C SER A 308 23.24 3.82 16.96
N GLN A 309 23.88 3.74 18.12
CA GLN A 309 24.52 2.50 18.61
C GLN A 309 23.51 1.35 18.82
N ASP A 310 22.21 1.58 18.58
CA ASP A 310 21.16 0.58 18.77
C ASP A 310 21.15 -0.42 17.62
N CYS A 311 21.90 -1.50 17.79
CA CYS A 311 21.91 -2.66 16.88
C CYS A 311 20.54 -3.39 16.78
N SER A 312 19.46 -2.89 17.40
CA SER A 312 18.16 -3.56 17.53
C SER A 312 16.99 -2.95 16.73
N PHE A 313 17.21 -1.93 15.89
CA PHE A 313 16.10 -1.19 15.24
C PHE A 313 15.18 -2.07 14.38
N LEU A 314 15.72 -3.02 13.60
CA LEU A 314 14.90 -3.96 12.82
C LEU A 314 14.11 -4.91 13.72
N GLY A 315 14.67 -5.29 14.88
CA GLY A 315 13.99 -6.09 15.88
C GLY A 315 12.74 -5.38 16.41
N HIS A 316 12.87 -4.09 16.77
CA HIS A 316 11.72 -3.30 17.20
C HIS A 316 10.67 -3.10 16.09
N CYS A 317 11.06 -3.05 14.82
CA CYS A 317 10.09 -3.06 13.71
C CYS A 317 9.33 -4.39 13.63
N LEU A 318 10.01 -5.53 13.84
CA LEU A 318 9.35 -6.85 13.87
C LEU A 318 8.39 -6.99 15.04
N GLU A 319 8.76 -6.47 16.22
CA GLU A 319 7.89 -6.39 17.40
C GLU A 319 6.63 -5.56 17.08
N ASP A 320 6.79 -4.41 16.42
CA ASP A 320 5.67 -3.57 16.04
C ASP A 320 4.73 -4.24 15.03
N VAL A 321 5.29 -4.93 14.03
CA VAL A 321 4.47 -5.72 13.08
C VAL A 321 3.71 -6.80 13.83
N SER A 322 4.38 -7.54 14.71
CA SER A 322 3.76 -8.61 15.50
C SER A 322 2.62 -8.07 16.38
N ALA A 323 2.86 -6.98 17.10
CA ALA A 323 1.86 -6.32 17.92
C ALA A 323 0.68 -5.79 17.08
N LEU A 324 0.96 -5.20 15.92
CA LEU A 324 -0.07 -4.72 15.00
C LEU A 324 -0.95 -5.87 14.50
N LEU A 325 -0.36 -7.00 14.11
CA LEU A 325 -1.09 -8.20 13.69
C LEU A 325 -2.01 -8.75 14.79
N GLU A 326 -1.63 -8.60 16.06
CA GLU A 326 -2.50 -8.96 17.18
C GLU A 326 -3.69 -8.01 17.36
N THR A 327 -3.55 -6.74 16.97
CA THR A 327 -4.69 -5.79 16.95
C THR A 327 -5.64 -6.01 15.78
N LEU A 328 -5.20 -6.67 14.70
CA LEU A 328 -6.05 -7.02 13.56
C LEU A 328 -7.01 -8.14 13.98
N SER A 329 -8.23 -7.75 14.40
CA SER A 329 -9.30 -8.69 14.68
C SER A 329 -9.69 -9.46 13.40
N PRO A 330 -10.01 -10.77 13.49
CA PRO A 330 -10.63 -11.47 12.37
C PRO A 330 -12.02 -10.86 12.12
N HIS A 331 -12.09 -9.96 11.13
CA HIS A 331 -13.36 -9.45 10.62
C HIS A 331 -14.08 -10.56 9.86
N SER A 332 -14.71 -11.49 10.59
CA SER A 332 -15.67 -12.42 10.01
C SER A 332 -16.93 -12.39 10.88
N THR A 333 -17.88 -11.53 10.50
CA THR A 333 -19.26 -11.55 11.03
C THR A 333 -20.09 -12.70 10.45
N THR A 334 -19.55 -13.45 9.49
CA THR A 334 -20.17 -14.66 8.94
C THR A 334 -19.64 -15.90 9.67
N LYS A 335 -20.49 -16.50 10.50
CA LYS A 335 -20.22 -17.74 11.27
C LYS A 335 -20.03 -19.01 10.42
N ASP A 336 -20.07 -18.90 9.09
CA ASP A 336 -20.00 -20.03 8.16
C ASP A 336 -18.85 -19.84 7.15
N ALA A 337 -17.67 -20.38 7.47
CA ALA A 337 -16.81 -21.17 6.57
C ALA A 337 -15.36 -21.20 7.07
N ALA A 338 -14.89 -22.41 7.37
CA ALA A 338 -13.52 -22.76 7.75
C ALA A 338 -12.51 -22.66 6.58
N SER A 339 -12.66 -21.71 5.65
CA SER A 339 -11.69 -21.42 4.59
C SER A 339 -10.96 -20.12 4.91
N ALA A 340 -9.63 -20.14 4.93
CA ALA A 340 -8.82 -18.94 5.08
C ALA A 340 -9.14 -17.93 3.96
N GLN A 341 -9.92 -16.89 4.26
CA GLN A 341 -10.26 -15.83 3.31
C GLN A 341 -9.05 -14.91 3.14
N ARG A 342 -8.75 -14.54 1.89
CA ARG A 342 -7.67 -13.59 1.62
C ARG A 342 -8.11 -12.19 2.02
N THR A 343 -7.31 -11.54 2.86
CA THR A 343 -7.52 -10.15 3.25
C THR A 343 -6.70 -9.20 2.37
N PHE A 344 -7.16 -7.95 2.29
CA PHE A 344 -6.54 -6.87 1.53
C PHE A 344 -6.59 -5.59 2.37
N THR A 345 -5.47 -4.87 2.38
CA THR A 345 -5.41 -3.48 2.84
C THR A 345 -4.96 -2.59 1.70
N LEU A 346 -5.31 -1.31 1.71
CA LEU A 346 -4.97 -0.42 0.60
C LEU A 346 -3.56 0.17 0.72
N SER A 347 -3.17 0.66 1.89
CA SER A 347 -1.97 1.49 2.04
C SER A 347 -1.34 1.46 3.44
N THR A 348 -1.08 0.27 4.00
CA THR A 348 -0.45 0.12 5.33
C THR A 348 1.07 0.11 5.29
N GLN A 349 1.67 -0.19 4.15
CA GLN A 349 3.12 -0.36 3.95
C GLN A 349 3.75 -1.46 4.84
N ILE A 350 2.97 -2.36 5.43
CA ILE A 350 3.49 -3.43 6.31
C ILE A 350 4.33 -4.42 5.51
N ILE A 351 3.82 -4.83 4.33
CA ILE A 351 4.55 -5.75 3.45
C ILE A 351 5.84 -5.10 2.93
N ALA A 352 5.81 -3.80 2.63
CA ALA A 352 6.97 -3.02 2.23
C ALA A 352 8.03 -2.97 3.36
N ALA A 353 7.60 -2.77 4.60
CA ALA A 353 8.47 -2.78 5.77
C ALA A 353 9.14 -4.15 5.97
N LEU A 354 8.39 -5.25 5.85
CA LEU A 354 8.93 -6.61 5.94
C LEU A 354 9.93 -6.90 4.81
N PHE A 355 9.64 -6.48 3.58
CA PHE A 355 10.60 -6.56 2.47
C PHE A 355 11.90 -5.81 2.80
N TYR A 356 11.78 -4.58 3.30
CA TYR A 356 12.94 -3.78 3.69
C TYR A 356 13.76 -4.46 4.80
N ILE A 357 13.11 -4.98 5.85
CA ILE A 357 13.78 -5.73 6.92
C ILE A 357 14.54 -6.92 6.35
N CYS A 358 13.91 -7.71 5.47
CA CYS A 358 14.58 -8.83 4.80
C CYS A 358 15.83 -8.35 4.05
N VAL A 359 15.71 -7.32 3.21
CA VAL A 359 16.80 -6.88 2.32
C VAL A 359 17.97 -6.23 3.07
N LYS A 360 17.69 -5.55 4.18
CA LYS A 360 18.69 -4.76 4.92
C LYS A 360 19.27 -5.45 6.15
N SER A 361 18.64 -6.51 6.64
CA SER A 361 19.17 -7.25 7.77
C SER A 361 20.53 -7.88 7.44
N THR A 362 21.43 -7.81 8.42
CA THR A 362 22.72 -8.54 8.43
C THR A 362 22.62 -9.86 9.20
N HIS A 363 21.50 -10.11 9.90
CA HIS A 363 21.30 -11.27 10.74
C HIS A 363 20.27 -12.24 10.13
N PRO A 364 20.62 -13.53 9.93
CA PRO A 364 19.70 -14.52 9.38
C PRO A 364 18.42 -14.69 10.20
N SER A 365 18.51 -14.65 11.53
CA SER A 365 17.34 -14.79 12.42
C SER A 365 16.29 -13.70 12.20
N THR A 366 16.71 -12.46 11.97
CA THR A 366 15.82 -11.33 11.66
C THR A 366 15.15 -11.51 10.29
N VAL A 367 15.87 -12.05 9.30
CA VAL A 367 15.29 -12.37 7.98
C VAL A 367 14.27 -13.50 8.10
N GLU A 368 14.57 -14.58 8.84
CA GLU A 368 13.61 -15.67 9.08
C GLU A 368 12.36 -15.20 9.82
N ALA A 369 12.51 -14.33 10.83
CA ALA A 369 11.38 -13.75 11.54
C ALA A 369 10.50 -12.90 10.60
N ALA A 370 11.10 -12.08 9.74
CA ALA A 370 10.37 -11.29 8.75
C ALA A 370 9.63 -12.18 7.72
N LEU A 371 10.28 -13.24 7.23
CA LEU A 371 9.66 -14.22 6.34
C LEU A 371 8.50 -14.97 7.02
N SER A 372 8.65 -15.35 8.29
CA SER A 372 7.58 -15.96 9.07
C SER A 372 6.38 -15.02 9.23
N LEU A 373 6.62 -13.70 9.38
CA LEU A 373 5.55 -12.71 9.44
C LEU A 373 4.86 -12.51 8.08
N LEU A 374 5.59 -12.59 6.96
CA LEU A 374 5.00 -12.57 5.61
C LEU A 374 4.05 -13.75 5.35
N GLN A 375 4.27 -14.87 6.05
CA GLN A 375 3.42 -16.06 6.00
C GLN A 375 2.31 -16.06 7.06
N HIS A 376 2.26 -15.05 7.94
CA HIS A 376 1.34 -15.01 9.06
C HIS A 376 -0.13 -14.90 8.59
N THR A 377 -1.01 -15.69 9.19
CA THR A 377 -2.42 -15.81 8.76
C THR A 377 -3.22 -14.51 8.88
N LYS A 378 -2.87 -13.65 9.85
CA LYS A 378 -3.49 -12.33 10.04
C LYS A 378 -2.91 -11.24 9.14
N LEU A 379 -1.76 -11.46 8.50
CA LEU A 379 -1.18 -10.46 7.61
C LEU A 379 -2.03 -10.36 6.33
N PRO A 380 -2.40 -9.15 5.87
CA PRO A 380 -2.99 -8.96 4.57
C PRO A 380 -2.16 -9.61 3.48
N ARG A 381 -2.80 -10.48 2.69
CA ARG A 381 -2.15 -11.16 1.58
C ARG A 381 -1.63 -10.16 0.54
N ARG A 382 -2.35 -9.05 0.40
CA ARG A 382 -1.96 -7.86 -0.37
C ARG A 382 -2.16 -6.60 0.46
N ASP A 383 -1.23 -5.68 0.28
CA ASP A 383 -1.26 -4.34 0.82
C ASP A 383 -1.05 -3.34 -0.32
N GLY A 384 -2.17 -2.95 -0.94
CA GLY A 384 -2.20 -2.26 -2.22
C GLY A 384 -1.49 -3.09 -3.29
N ILE A 385 -0.47 -2.50 -3.89
CA ILE A 385 0.35 -3.11 -4.93
C ILE A 385 1.40 -4.10 -4.40
N TRP A 386 1.58 -4.20 -3.08
CA TRP A 386 2.48 -5.17 -2.46
C TRP A 386 1.79 -6.52 -2.24
N ASP A 387 2.45 -7.62 -2.60
CA ASP A 387 1.96 -8.99 -2.40
C ASP A 387 2.97 -9.78 -1.55
N ALA A 388 2.50 -10.38 -0.46
CA ALA A 388 3.37 -11.06 0.49
C ALA A 388 4.12 -12.27 -0.10
N ARG A 389 3.51 -13.07 -1.01
CA ARG A 389 4.24 -14.19 -1.67
C ARG A 389 5.19 -13.66 -2.72
N ALA A 390 4.82 -12.59 -3.42
CA ALA A 390 5.74 -12.01 -4.39
C ALA A 390 7.01 -11.51 -3.67
N VAL A 391 6.86 -10.83 -2.54
CA VAL A 391 7.96 -10.41 -1.68
C VAL A 391 8.77 -11.60 -1.16
N GLU A 392 8.11 -12.61 -0.61
CA GLU A 392 8.76 -13.84 -0.13
C GLU A 392 9.57 -14.52 -1.25
N ALA A 393 8.98 -14.70 -2.44
CA ALA A 393 9.64 -15.29 -3.59
C ALA A 393 10.85 -14.46 -4.05
N VAL A 394 10.74 -13.13 -4.06
CA VAL A 394 11.87 -12.24 -4.37
C VAL A 394 12.98 -12.40 -3.33
N VAL A 395 12.64 -12.39 -2.03
CA VAL A 395 13.64 -12.56 -0.97
C VAL A 395 14.33 -13.92 -1.10
N HIS A 396 13.60 -15.01 -1.30
CA HIS A 396 14.20 -16.33 -1.54
C HIS A 396 15.07 -16.35 -2.80
N GLY A 397 14.61 -15.79 -3.91
CA GLY A 397 15.38 -15.70 -5.15
C GLY A 397 16.68 -14.91 -4.97
N ILE A 398 16.66 -13.79 -4.24
CA ILE A 398 17.87 -13.03 -3.91
C ILE A 398 18.81 -13.88 -3.03
N ARG A 399 18.30 -14.65 -2.05
CA ARG A 399 19.12 -15.55 -1.22
C ARG A 399 19.79 -16.64 -2.04
N GLN A 400 19.06 -17.26 -2.97
CA GLN A 400 19.55 -18.37 -3.79
C GLN A 400 20.58 -17.91 -4.83
N SER A 401 20.36 -16.75 -5.45
CA SER A 401 21.29 -16.17 -6.44
C SER A 401 22.51 -15.48 -5.82
N SER A 402 22.50 -15.24 -4.49
CA SER A 402 23.64 -14.61 -3.81
C SER A 402 24.90 -15.49 -3.90
N LYS A 403 25.99 -14.93 -4.47
CA LYS A 403 27.33 -15.56 -4.47
C LYS A 403 28.05 -15.49 -3.11
N LEU A 404 27.31 -15.16 -2.05
CA LEU A 404 27.87 -15.08 -0.71
C LEU A 404 28.42 -16.45 -0.32
N PRO A 405 29.63 -16.53 0.26
CA PRO A 405 30.21 -17.82 0.67
C PRO A 405 29.17 -18.54 1.54
N GLY A 406 28.79 -19.75 1.11
CA GLY A 406 27.60 -20.46 1.58
C GLY A 406 27.44 -20.36 3.09
N TRP A 407 26.21 -20.12 3.55
CA TRP A 407 25.83 -19.76 4.92
C TRP A 407 26.63 -20.57 5.97
N ARG A 408 27.79 -20.07 6.40
CA ARG A 408 28.53 -20.70 7.49
C ARG A 408 27.96 -20.16 8.77
N ILE A 409 27.15 -21.00 9.43
CA ILE A 409 26.78 -20.82 10.82
C ILE A 409 28.07 -20.77 11.64
N GLY A 410 28.42 -19.60 12.16
CA GLY A 410 29.52 -19.40 13.10
C GLY A 410 30.78 -18.73 12.53
N GLY A 411 31.05 -17.51 13.01
CA GLY A 411 32.41 -16.95 13.06
C GLY A 411 32.73 -15.79 12.11
N LYS A 412 32.39 -14.56 12.53
CA LYS A 412 32.93 -13.23 12.12
C LYS A 412 33.04 -12.88 10.62
N GLU A 413 32.11 -12.05 10.12
CA GLU A 413 32.28 -10.60 9.83
C GLU A 413 30.99 -10.05 9.20
N ALA A 414 30.10 -9.46 10.03
CA ALA A 414 28.71 -9.14 9.71
C ALA A 414 28.47 -8.07 8.60
N ALA A 415 29.52 -7.47 8.04
CA ALA A 415 29.41 -6.40 7.06
C ALA A 415 29.09 -6.89 5.63
N GLY A 416 29.36 -8.16 5.31
CA GLY A 416 29.17 -8.73 3.97
C GLY A 416 27.78 -9.33 3.68
N TYR A 417 26.82 -9.25 4.60
CA TYR A 417 25.62 -10.12 4.59
C TYR A 417 24.30 -9.44 4.18
N ARG A 418 24.29 -8.16 3.81
CA ARG A 418 23.03 -7.52 3.38
C ARG A 418 22.63 -8.03 1.99
N LEU A 419 21.40 -8.51 1.88
CA LEU A 419 20.80 -8.98 0.62
C LEU A 419 20.82 -7.92 -0.49
N GLU A 420 20.84 -6.63 -0.13
CA GLU A 420 20.97 -5.53 -1.10
C GLU A 420 22.26 -5.57 -1.93
N TYR A 421 23.36 -6.05 -1.35
CA TYR A 421 24.67 -6.11 -2.01
C TYR A 421 24.88 -7.40 -2.79
N ALA A 422 24.18 -8.47 -2.40
CA ALA A 422 24.26 -9.76 -3.07
C ALA A 422 23.77 -9.72 -4.53
N ASN A 423 22.85 -8.80 -4.86
CA ASN A 423 22.28 -8.62 -6.20
C ASN A 423 22.01 -7.15 -6.53
N ALA A 424 22.94 -6.26 -6.19
CA ALA A 424 22.80 -4.84 -6.45
C ALA A 424 22.48 -4.55 -7.93
N ASP A 425 23.04 -5.32 -8.86
CA ASP A 425 22.79 -5.14 -10.29
C ASP A 425 21.36 -5.53 -10.69
N VAL A 426 20.79 -6.60 -10.13
CA VAL A 426 19.38 -7.00 -10.37
C VAL A 426 18.43 -5.99 -9.72
N ILE A 427 18.74 -5.54 -8.50
CA ILE A 427 17.95 -4.53 -7.78
C ILE A 427 17.94 -3.20 -8.54
N ASN A 428 19.09 -2.79 -9.11
CA ASN A 428 19.21 -1.59 -9.92
C ASN A 428 18.64 -1.75 -11.34
N ALA A 429 18.63 -2.98 -11.88
CA ALA A 429 18.13 -3.28 -13.22
C ALA A 429 16.62 -3.53 -13.27
N ALA A 430 15.96 -3.80 -12.13
CA ALA A 430 14.52 -3.67 -12.04
C ALA A 430 14.16 -2.22 -12.34
N ALA A 431 13.68 -2.00 -13.55
CA ALA A 431 13.33 -0.71 -14.09
C ALA A 431 12.04 -0.19 -13.43
N ALA A 432 11.03 0.18 -14.22
CA ALA A 432 9.82 0.79 -13.71
C ALA A 432 8.83 -0.19 -13.06
N GLY A 433 9.10 -1.50 -13.07
CA GLY A 433 8.21 -2.55 -12.58
C GLY A 433 8.39 -2.94 -11.12
N GLY A 434 9.36 -2.37 -10.40
CA GLY A 434 9.54 -2.55 -8.96
C GLY A 434 9.73 -4.03 -8.56
N VAL A 435 9.10 -4.44 -7.46
CA VAL A 435 9.22 -5.80 -6.91
C VAL A 435 8.75 -6.89 -7.89
N TYR A 436 7.75 -6.61 -8.72
CA TYR A 436 7.29 -7.58 -9.72
C TYR A 436 8.34 -7.84 -10.80
N GLU A 437 9.01 -6.79 -11.27
CA GLU A 437 10.08 -6.93 -12.25
C GLU A 437 11.29 -7.65 -11.66
N LEU A 438 11.63 -7.39 -10.38
CA LEU A 438 12.64 -8.16 -9.66
C LEU A 438 12.33 -9.65 -9.66
N ARG A 439 11.08 -10.02 -9.39
CA ARG A 439 10.64 -11.42 -9.40
C ARG A 439 10.80 -12.05 -10.78
N GLU A 440 10.38 -11.36 -11.84
CA GLU A 440 10.49 -11.89 -13.21
C GLU A 440 11.94 -12.00 -13.67
N MET A 441 12.82 -11.08 -13.27
CA MET A 441 14.25 -11.16 -13.54
C MET A 441 14.88 -12.37 -12.86
N LEU A 442 14.66 -12.55 -11.55
CA LEU A 442 15.18 -13.70 -10.79
C LEU A 442 14.70 -15.04 -11.35
N ARG A 443 13.43 -15.13 -11.77
CA ARG A 443 12.87 -16.34 -12.38
C ARG A 443 13.55 -16.69 -13.72
N ARG A 444 13.95 -15.70 -14.52
CA ARG A 444 14.67 -15.92 -15.78
C ARG A 444 16.10 -16.40 -15.52
N ASP A 445 16.75 -15.85 -14.51
CA ASP A 445 18.11 -16.26 -14.15
C ASP A 445 18.13 -17.73 -13.69
N GLU A 446 17.18 -18.17 -12.86
CA GLU A 446 17.03 -19.59 -12.45
C GLU A 446 16.82 -20.54 -13.64
N GLN A 447 16.03 -20.12 -14.64
CA GLN A 447 15.81 -20.91 -15.86
C GLN A 447 17.07 -21.01 -16.74
N SER A 448 17.92 -19.99 -16.73
CA SER A 448 19.19 -19.99 -17.48
C SER A 448 20.28 -20.86 -16.85
N ILE A 449 20.25 -21.05 -15.53
CA ILE A 449 21.21 -21.89 -14.78
C ILE A 449 20.85 -23.39 -14.88
N THR A 450 19.59 -23.70 -15.16
CA THR A 450 19.06 -25.08 -15.23
C THR A 450 18.97 -25.64 -16.65
N SER A 451 19.23 -24.81 -17.66
CA SER A 451 19.36 -25.18 -19.09
C SER A 451 20.82 -25.33 -19.49
#